data_AF-A0A060BQT4-F1
#
_entry.id   AF-A0A060BQT4-F1
#
_cell.length_a   1.000
_cell.length_b   1.000
_cell.length_c   1.000
_cell.angle_alpha   90.00
_cell.angle_beta   90.00
_cell.angle_gamma   90.00
#
_symmetry.space_group_name_H-M   'P 1'
#
loop_
_entity.id
_entity.type
_entity.pdbx_description
1 polymer ?
#
loop_
_entity_poly.entity_id
_entity_poly.type
_entity_poly.pdbx_seq_one_letter_code
_entity_poly.pdbx_strand_id
1 'polypeptide(L)'
;CESGTALAEVLLGLVNPSGHLPETFPRSLADSPAHAVGTFGLKGHVDYTEDIYVGYRYYETRKVPVRFCFGHGLSYTDFEYSDCDVRRIDGDIRVRCVVDNVGPRQGATVVQIYLGLEGTGEDRPLRELRGYAKVDLAPGERREVVVDIP
;
A
#
# COMPACT_ATOMS: atom_id res chain seq x y z
N CYS A 1 -3.60 -27.38 12.51
CA CYS A 1 -3.96 -25.98 12.83
C CYS A 1 -2.80 -25.15 12.37
N GLU A 2 -2.86 -24.64 11.14
CA GLU A 2 -1.68 -24.12 10.44
C GLU A 2 -1.25 -22.74 10.94
N SER A 3 -2.09 -22.02 11.67
CA SER A 3 -1.77 -20.69 12.21
C SER A 3 -0.57 -20.72 13.17
N GLY A 4 -0.45 -21.76 14.00
CA GLY A 4 0.67 -21.91 14.93
C GLY A 4 1.97 -22.21 14.20
N THR A 5 1.92 -23.10 13.20
CA THR A 5 3.05 -23.46 12.34
C THR A 5 3.53 -22.23 11.56
N ALA A 6 2.63 -21.53 10.87
CA ALA A 6 2.97 -20.34 10.08
C ALA A 6 3.59 -19.23 10.94
N LEU A 7 3.04 -18.98 12.14
CA LEU A 7 3.62 -18.01 13.07
C LEU A 7 5.02 -18.45 13.52
N ALA A 8 5.20 -19.71 13.88
CA ALA A 8 6.50 -20.23 14.30
C ALA A 8 7.54 -20.14 13.17
N GLU A 9 7.16 -20.46 11.93
CA GLU A 9 8.04 -20.36 10.76
C GLU A 9 8.50 -18.92 10.50
N VAL A 10 7.60 -17.95 10.66
CA VAL A 10 7.96 -16.53 10.53
C VAL A 10 8.83 -16.07 11.69
N LEU A 11 8.50 -16.44 12.94
CA LEU A 11 9.30 -16.06 14.11
C LEU A 11 10.70 -16.65 14.09
N LEU A 12 10.84 -17.89 13.62
CA LEU A 12 12.12 -18.58 13.47
C LEU A 12 12.87 -18.17 12.19
N GLY A 13 12.25 -17.34 11.34
CA GLY A 13 12.85 -16.88 10.08
C GLY A 13 13.02 -17.97 9.03
N LEU A 14 12.26 -19.07 9.14
CA LEU A 14 12.12 -20.10 8.12
C LEU A 14 11.33 -19.57 6.92
N VAL A 15 10.38 -18.67 7.18
CA VAL A 15 9.65 -17.90 6.17
C VAL A 15 9.88 -16.42 6.41
N ASN A 16 10.21 -15.68 5.35
CA ASN A 16 10.36 -14.24 5.40
C ASN A 16 8.99 -13.56 5.30
N PRO A 17 8.59 -12.68 6.25
CA PRO A 17 7.32 -11.96 6.16
C PRO A 17 7.30 -11.06 4.92
N SER A 18 6.16 -11.09 4.22
CA SER A 18 5.93 -10.33 2.99
C SER A 18 4.51 -9.75 2.92
N GLY A 19 3.83 -9.70 4.07
CA GLY A 19 2.49 -9.10 4.20
C GLY A 19 2.57 -7.58 4.22
N HIS A 20 1.65 -6.94 3.53
CA HIS A 20 1.48 -5.48 3.52
C HIS A 20 0.06 -5.15 3.97
N LEU A 21 -0.11 -4.07 4.74
CA LEU A 21 -1.39 -3.73 5.35
C LEU A 21 -2.45 -3.40 4.28
N PRO A 22 -3.62 -4.07 4.28
CA PRO A 22 -4.74 -3.72 3.42
C PRO A 22 -5.57 -2.54 3.96
N GLU A 23 -5.20 -2.00 5.13
CA GLU A 23 -5.88 -0.88 5.77
C GLU A 23 -4.86 0.05 6.44
N THR A 24 -5.28 1.28 6.74
CA THR A 24 -4.46 2.22 7.50
C THR A 24 -4.72 2.06 8.98
N PHE A 25 -3.66 2.01 9.79
CA PHE A 25 -3.78 1.98 11.25
C PHE A 25 -3.70 3.41 11.78
N PRO A 26 -4.84 4.02 12.21
CA PRO A 26 -4.82 5.36 12.78
C PRO A 26 -4.11 5.38 14.14
N ARG A 27 -3.75 6.58 14.60
CA ARG A 27 -3.18 6.75 15.95
C ARG A 27 -4.23 6.57 17.03
N SER A 28 -5.47 6.99 16.74
CA SER A 28 -6.65 6.83 17.59
C SER A 28 -7.90 6.62 16.75
N LEU A 29 -8.97 6.09 17.35
CA LEU A 29 -10.26 5.95 16.66
C LEU A 29 -10.80 7.30 16.16
N ALA A 30 -10.54 8.38 16.89
CA ALA A 30 -10.99 9.73 16.55
C ALA A 30 -10.35 10.26 15.26
N ASP A 31 -9.20 9.74 14.85
CA ASP A 31 -8.55 10.11 13.58
C ASP A 31 -9.20 9.40 12.38
N SER A 32 -10.04 8.38 12.60
CA SER A 32 -10.73 7.68 11.52
C SER A 32 -11.73 8.61 10.82
N PRO A 33 -11.77 8.67 9.48
CA PRO A 33 -12.65 9.60 8.76
C PRO A 33 -14.11 9.50 9.21
N ALA A 34 -14.64 8.28 9.36
CA ALA A 34 -16.00 8.06 9.83
C ALA A 34 -16.28 8.70 11.22
N HIS A 35 -15.29 8.71 12.12
CA HIS A 35 -15.42 9.29 13.45
C HIS A 35 -15.08 10.78 13.49
N ALA A 36 -14.08 11.21 12.71
CA ALA A 36 -13.61 12.58 12.66
C ALA A 36 -14.68 13.54 12.13
N VAL A 37 -15.54 13.09 11.21
CA VAL A 37 -16.66 13.89 10.70
C VAL A 37 -17.85 13.91 11.66
N GLY A 38 -17.88 13.02 12.65
CA GLY A 38 -18.82 13.08 13.78
C GLY A 38 -20.24 12.62 13.48
N THR A 39 -20.50 12.02 12.31
CA THR A 39 -21.84 11.54 11.89
C THR A 39 -22.07 10.05 12.17
N PHE A 40 -21.02 9.32 12.58
CA PHE A 40 -21.09 7.87 12.73
C PHE A 40 -22.04 7.43 13.87
N GLY A 41 -23.10 6.70 13.49
CA GLY A 41 -24.00 6.02 14.43
C GLY A 41 -24.97 6.91 15.20
N LEU A 42 -25.14 8.17 14.79
CA LEU A 42 -26.05 9.09 15.48
C LEU A 42 -27.52 8.74 15.19
N LYS A 43 -28.30 8.51 16.26
CA LYS A 43 -29.76 8.34 16.22
C LYS A 43 -30.26 7.22 15.29
N GLY A 44 -29.46 6.17 15.09
CA GLY A 44 -29.81 5.03 14.22
C GLY A 44 -29.68 5.32 12.73
N HIS A 45 -29.04 6.42 12.35
CA HIS A 45 -28.67 6.77 10.98
C HIS A 45 -27.16 6.97 10.87
N VAL A 46 -26.61 6.77 9.68
CA VAL A 46 -25.18 6.98 9.39
C VAL A 46 -25.08 7.74 8.08
N ASP A 47 -24.64 8.99 8.17
CA ASP A 47 -24.33 9.82 7.02
C ASP A 47 -22.86 9.65 6.64
N TYR A 48 -22.59 9.08 5.46
CA TYR A 48 -21.25 8.88 4.90
C TYR A 48 -20.70 10.19 4.31
N THR A 49 -20.48 11.16 5.19
CA THR A 49 -20.04 12.51 4.83
C THR A 49 -18.55 12.60 4.52
N GLU A 50 -17.80 11.56 4.84
CA GLU A 50 -16.43 11.37 4.37
C GLU A 50 -16.36 11.10 2.85
N ASP A 51 -17.47 10.69 2.22
CA ASP A 51 -17.57 10.45 0.77
C ASP A 51 -16.42 9.54 0.27
N ILE A 52 -15.71 9.94 -0.78
CA ILE A 52 -14.54 9.23 -1.33
C ILE A 52 -13.32 9.24 -0.39
N TYR A 53 -13.32 10.03 0.68
CA TYR A 53 -12.23 10.12 1.66
C TYR A 53 -12.34 9.03 2.73
N VAL A 54 -12.23 7.77 2.30
CA VAL A 54 -12.18 6.61 3.20
C VAL A 54 -10.75 6.05 3.27
N GLY A 55 -10.29 5.76 4.48
CA GLY A 55 -8.98 5.16 4.71
C GLY A 55 -7.83 6.07 4.25
N TYR A 56 -6.82 5.50 3.57
CA TYR A 56 -5.63 6.24 3.15
C TYR A 56 -5.94 7.48 2.30
N ARG A 57 -7.04 7.46 1.52
CA ARG A 57 -7.51 8.62 0.74
C ARG A 57 -7.73 9.84 1.63
N TYR A 58 -8.30 9.65 2.83
CA TYR A 58 -8.46 10.72 3.81
C TYR A 58 -7.12 11.12 4.44
N TYR A 59 -6.40 10.14 5.00
CA TYR A 59 -5.20 10.44 5.80
C TYR A 59 -4.12 11.12 4.97
N GLU A 60 -3.90 10.67 3.73
CA GLU A 60 -2.89 11.27 2.85
C GLU A 60 -3.33 12.63 2.32
N THR A 61 -4.59 12.78 1.90
CA THR A 61 -5.08 14.05 1.35
C THR A 61 -5.16 15.14 2.41
N ARG A 62 -5.58 14.80 3.64
CA ARG A 62 -5.71 15.74 4.76
C ARG A 62 -4.47 15.80 5.65
N LYS A 63 -3.40 15.05 5.30
CA LYS A 63 -2.12 14.98 6.03
C LYS A 63 -2.30 14.61 7.51
N VAL A 64 -3.26 13.74 7.80
CA VAL A 64 -3.52 13.24 9.15
C VAL A 64 -2.49 12.16 9.49
N PRO A 65 -1.76 12.29 10.61
CA PRO A 65 -0.69 11.37 10.93
C PRO A 65 -1.23 10.00 11.37
N VAL A 66 -0.66 8.94 10.81
CA VAL A 66 -1.07 7.55 11.07
C VAL A 66 0.01 6.79 11.86
N ARG A 67 -0.32 5.62 12.39
CA ARG A 67 0.65 4.73 13.03
C ARG A 67 1.34 3.84 11.99
N PHE A 68 0.54 3.26 11.09
CA PHE A 68 1.04 2.55 9.90
C PHE A 68 0.16 2.93 8.71
N CYS A 69 0.79 3.30 7.60
CA CYS A 69 0.07 3.63 6.36
C CYS A 69 -0.49 2.38 5.68
N PHE A 70 -1.49 2.58 4.83
CA PHE A 70 -1.92 1.55 3.89
C PHE A 70 -0.74 1.08 3.05
N GLY A 71 -0.68 -0.22 2.81
CA GLY A 71 0.43 -0.83 2.07
C GLY A 71 1.74 -0.91 2.85
N HIS A 72 1.79 -0.55 4.14
CA HIS A 72 3.00 -0.74 4.96
C HIS A 72 3.25 -2.23 5.23
N GLY A 73 4.48 -2.69 5.04
CA GLY A 73 4.91 -4.06 5.32
C GLY A 73 6.43 -4.08 5.48
N LEU A 74 6.93 -4.91 6.39
CA LEU A 74 8.35 -5.12 6.60
C LEU A 74 8.74 -6.53 6.18
N SER A 75 10.03 -6.72 5.90
CA SER A 75 10.64 -7.98 5.53
C SER A 75 11.91 -8.20 6.37
N TYR A 76 12.41 -9.43 6.42
CA TYR A 76 13.73 -9.75 6.98
C TYR A 76 14.88 -9.52 5.99
N THR A 77 14.59 -8.93 4.83
CA THR A 77 15.56 -8.49 3.84
C THR A 77 15.17 -7.09 3.37
N ASP A 78 16.10 -6.41 2.70
CA ASP A 78 15.90 -5.06 2.18
C ASP A 78 15.77 -5.09 0.66
N PHE A 79 14.89 -4.25 0.12
CA PHE A 79 14.65 -4.12 -1.31
C PHE A 79 14.91 -2.70 -1.77
N GLU A 80 15.61 -2.56 -2.90
CA GLU A 80 15.80 -1.29 -3.58
C GLU A 80 15.01 -1.25 -4.88
N TYR A 81 14.53 -0.06 -5.22
CA TYR A 81 13.73 0.20 -6.41
C TYR A 81 14.49 1.19 -7.28
N SER A 82 14.66 0.87 -8.55
CA SER A 82 15.39 1.72 -9.48
C SER A 82 14.83 1.61 -10.90
N ASP A 83 15.30 2.49 -11.79
CA ASP A 83 14.95 2.48 -13.22
C ASP A 83 13.43 2.44 -13.47
N CYS A 84 12.66 3.13 -12.63
CA CYS A 84 11.22 3.22 -12.81
C CYS A 84 10.89 4.12 -14.02
N ASP A 85 10.01 3.65 -14.89
CA ASP A 85 9.56 4.32 -16.10
C ASP A 85 8.05 4.18 -16.26
N VAL A 86 7.42 5.21 -16.82
CA VAL A 86 5.97 5.26 -17.03
C VAL A 86 5.71 5.62 -18.48
N ARG A 87 4.99 4.77 -19.21
CA ARG A 87 4.65 4.98 -20.61
C ARG A 87 3.17 4.82 -20.84
N ARG A 88 2.67 5.56 -21.82
CA ARG A 88 1.34 5.32 -22.39
C ARG A 88 1.47 4.44 -23.62
N ILE A 89 0.79 3.29 -23.64
CA ILE A 89 0.85 2.31 -24.73
C ILE A 89 -0.59 1.91 -25.05
N ASP A 90 -1.02 2.13 -26.30
CA ASP A 90 -2.35 1.74 -26.81
C ASP A 90 -3.56 2.23 -25.97
N GLY A 91 -3.38 3.30 -25.21
CA GLY A 91 -4.41 3.88 -24.33
C GLY A 91 -4.10 3.69 -22.84
N ASP A 92 -3.44 2.59 -22.50
CA ASP A 92 -3.11 2.15 -21.15
C ASP A 92 -1.83 2.81 -20.62
N ILE A 93 -1.68 2.85 -19.30
CA ILE A 93 -0.46 3.27 -18.61
C ILE A 93 0.32 2.01 -18.21
N ARG A 94 1.49 1.83 -18.82
CA ARG A 94 2.47 0.81 -18.43
C ARG A 94 3.49 1.42 -17.48
N VAL A 95 3.57 0.87 -16.27
CA VAL A 95 4.62 1.21 -15.30
C VAL A 95 5.62 0.07 -15.22
N ARG A 96 6.89 0.39 -15.45
CA ARG A 96 8.02 -0.52 -15.28
C ARG A 96 8.84 -0.04 -14.10
N CYS A 97 9.30 -0.93 -13.23
CA CYS A 97 10.35 -0.62 -12.28
C CYS A 97 11.22 -1.85 -12.01
N VAL A 98 12.50 -1.64 -11.72
CA VAL A 98 13.41 -2.72 -11.34
C VAL A 98 13.46 -2.82 -9.83
N VAL A 99 13.37 -4.03 -9.32
CA VAL A 99 13.42 -4.35 -7.89
C VAL A 99 14.60 -5.27 -7.63
N ASP A 100 15.44 -4.86 -6.69
CA ASP A 100 16.64 -5.56 -6.27
C ASP A 100 16.46 -6.03 -4.82
N ASN A 101 16.79 -7.29 -4.52
CA ASN A 101 16.93 -7.74 -3.13
C ASN A 101 18.39 -7.53 -2.69
N VAL A 102 18.62 -6.45 -1.95
CA VAL A 102 19.96 -6.05 -1.51
C VAL A 102 20.34 -6.63 -0.14
N GLY A 103 19.38 -7.27 0.54
CA GLY A 103 19.62 -7.90 1.83
C GLY A 103 20.10 -9.36 1.72
N PRO A 104 20.44 -9.97 2.87
CA PRO A 104 21.09 -11.28 2.92
C PRO A 104 20.12 -12.47 2.83
N ARG A 105 18.80 -12.24 2.73
CA ARG A 105 17.78 -13.29 2.79
C ARG A 105 16.86 -13.25 1.58
N GLN A 106 16.41 -14.41 1.12
CA GLN A 106 15.30 -14.46 0.16
C GLN A 106 14.05 -13.83 0.76
N GLY A 107 13.29 -13.11 -0.04
CA GLY A 107 12.03 -12.52 0.40
C GLY A 107 11.20 -12.00 -0.75
N ALA A 108 9.97 -11.64 -0.42
CA ALA A 108 9.04 -11.03 -1.36
C ALA A 108 8.63 -9.63 -0.94
N THR A 109 8.50 -8.73 -1.91
CA THR A 109 8.00 -7.37 -1.73
C THR A 109 6.83 -7.08 -2.69
N VAL A 110 6.05 -6.05 -2.40
CA VAL A 110 4.92 -5.61 -3.23
C VAL A 110 5.24 -4.24 -3.83
N VAL A 111 5.36 -4.18 -5.16
CA VAL A 111 5.41 -2.93 -5.91
C VAL A 111 3.99 -2.38 -5.98
N GLN A 112 3.76 -1.16 -5.48
CA GLN A 112 2.44 -0.52 -5.43
C GLN A 112 2.45 0.74 -6.30
N ILE A 113 1.51 0.84 -7.25
CA ILE A 113 1.41 1.96 -8.18
C ILE A 113 0.23 2.83 -7.80
N TYR A 114 0.53 4.09 -7.46
CA TYR A 114 -0.46 5.10 -7.08
C TYR A 114 -0.52 6.19 -8.15
N LEU A 115 -1.71 6.55 -8.61
CA LEU A 115 -1.94 7.69 -9.50
C LEU A 115 -2.54 8.84 -8.72
N GLY A 116 -1.92 10.01 -8.81
CA GLY A 116 -2.44 11.28 -8.33
C GLY A 116 -2.61 12.24 -9.49
N LEU A 117 -3.65 13.09 -9.42
CA LEU A 117 -3.90 14.11 -10.42
C LEU A 117 -3.83 15.48 -9.75
N GLU A 118 -2.70 16.16 -9.95
CA GLU A 118 -2.47 17.50 -9.40
C GLU A 118 -3.05 18.58 -10.32
N GLY A 119 -3.49 19.69 -9.73
CA GLY A 119 -3.80 20.91 -10.48
C GLY A 119 -5.13 20.93 -11.24
N THR A 120 -6.03 19.96 -11.04
CA THR A 120 -7.33 19.93 -11.74
C THR A 120 -8.41 20.79 -11.08
N GLY A 121 -8.19 21.25 -9.84
CA GLY A 121 -9.18 22.02 -9.06
C GLY A 121 -10.38 21.21 -8.58
N GLU A 122 -10.45 19.92 -8.92
CA GLU A 122 -11.51 19.01 -8.49
C GLU A 122 -11.22 18.47 -7.09
N ASP A 123 -12.29 18.24 -6.31
CA ASP A 123 -12.20 17.61 -4.99
C ASP A 123 -12.00 16.10 -5.16
N ARG A 124 -10.75 15.64 -5.00
CA ARG A 124 -10.36 14.24 -5.20
C ARG A 124 -9.24 13.82 -4.24
N PRO A 125 -9.07 12.50 -4.00
CA PRO A 125 -7.95 12.00 -3.23
C PRO A 125 -6.61 12.38 -3.85
N LEU A 126 -5.61 12.64 -3.01
CA LEU A 126 -4.25 12.98 -3.41
C LEU A 126 -3.67 11.96 -4.40
N ARG A 127 -3.88 10.68 -4.10
CA ARG A 127 -3.50 9.55 -4.95
C ARG A 127 -4.37 8.35 -4.67
N GLU A 128 -4.49 7.47 -5.65
CA GLU A 128 -5.23 6.22 -5.55
C GLU A 128 -4.39 5.05 -6.05
N LEU A 129 -4.44 3.92 -5.34
CA LEU A 129 -3.85 2.67 -5.80
C LEU A 129 -4.55 2.22 -7.10
N ARG A 130 -3.76 1.99 -8.14
CA ARG A 130 -4.25 1.59 -9.47
C ARG A 130 -3.69 0.25 -9.95
N GLY A 131 -2.57 -0.19 -9.39
CA GLY A 131 -2.01 -1.49 -9.67
C GLY A 131 -0.99 -1.90 -8.63
N TYR A 132 -0.73 -3.19 -8.55
CA TYR A 132 0.34 -3.73 -7.72
C TYR A 132 0.86 -5.04 -8.29
N ALA A 133 2.10 -5.37 -7.97
CA ALA A 133 2.71 -6.65 -8.31
C ALA A 133 3.57 -7.14 -7.15
N LYS A 134 3.44 -8.42 -6.81
CA LYS A 134 4.29 -9.07 -5.80
C LYS A 134 5.44 -9.78 -6.50
N VAL A 135 6.65 -9.59 -6.01
CA VAL A 135 7.85 -10.23 -6.54
C VAL A 135 8.61 -10.92 -5.42
N ASP A 136 9.06 -12.15 -5.66
CA ASP A 136 9.93 -12.93 -4.76
C ASP A 136 11.32 -13.03 -5.39
N LEU A 137 12.34 -12.73 -4.59
CA LEU A 137 13.72 -12.55 -5.03
C LEU A 137 14.70 -13.22 -4.07
N ALA A 138 15.65 -13.98 -4.61
CA ALA A 138 16.81 -14.45 -3.86
C ALA A 138 17.75 -13.29 -3.49
N PRO A 139 18.67 -13.45 -2.51
CA PRO A 139 19.67 -12.42 -2.19
C PRO A 139 20.49 -12.03 -3.42
N GLY A 140 20.59 -10.73 -3.70
CA GLY A 140 21.28 -10.18 -4.87
C GLY A 140 20.53 -10.36 -6.19
N GLU A 141 19.33 -10.96 -6.19
CA GLU A 141 18.52 -11.07 -7.39
C GLU A 141 17.86 -9.72 -7.72
N ARG A 142 17.84 -9.43 -9.02
CA ARG A 142 17.22 -8.25 -9.61
C ARG A 142 16.14 -8.68 -10.60
N ARG A 143 14.95 -8.09 -10.51
CA ARG A 143 13.87 -8.36 -11.45
C ARG A 143 13.16 -7.10 -11.91
N GLU A 144 12.89 -7.03 -13.20
CA GLU A 144 12.01 -6.04 -13.79
C GLU A 144 10.56 -6.41 -13.51
N VAL A 145 9.80 -5.48 -12.95
CA VAL A 145 8.38 -5.59 -12.68
C VAL A 145 7.64 -4.64 -13.60
N VAL A 146 6.61 -5.16 -14.28
CA VAL A 146 5.74 -4.40 -15.17
C VAL A 146 4.31 -4.50 -14.66
N VAL A 147 3.64 -3.35 -14.54
CA VAL A 147 2.24 -3.23 -14.14
C VAL A 147 1.52 -2.39 -15.20
N ASP A 148 0.52 -3.00 -15.84
CA ASP A 148 -0.35 -2.35 -16.81
C ASP A 148 -1.63 -1.84 -16.12
N ILE A 149 -1.96 -0.57 -16.35
CA ILE A 149 -3.12 0.12 -15.78
C ILE A 149 -3.98 0.62 -16.95
N PRO A 150 -5.22 0.13 -17.10
CA PRO A 150 -6.15 0.60 -18.13
C PRO A 150 -6.66 2.03 -17.88
#